data_AF-A0A822F568-F1
#
_entry.id   AF-A0A822F568-F1
#
_cell.length_a   1.000
_cell.length_b   1.000
_cell.length_c   1.000
_cell.angle_alpha   90.00
_cell.angle_beta   90.00
_cell.angle_gamma   90.00
#
_symmetry.space_group_name_H-M   'P 1'
#
loop_
_entity.id
_entity.type
_entity.pdbx_description
1 polymer ?
#
loop_
_entity_poly.entity_id
_entity_poly.type
_entity_poly.pdbx_seq_one_letter_code
_entity_poly.pdbx_strand_id
1 'polypeptide(L)'
;ISFRFWRRTAATFHLIIVIYSMVVLIGIYIYQFEKVNVFLSKTFSKQLLASIGLEIVPSDVLAIKLLTPSTFLVVNIMQLYYFHSGWMNLIMMPNVYFNIIGKNIQGAPNGTLKDIHAYAKENEIKTWQDKLYKFYFRTNRFYKQIIYYGWRFAELHAFKLVLLIMVLASVLKVCAFNIVLIILITIGLTLFHLRKLINLLTLIATGLYILASMCYQLEIAKQHIIEKNFFLKNCSHIDLNISSIPNDTAKWFGLELTPKIDRFIGLYILLTICLTFDAIVRYRQKHRRLSLSVHFNVRLVENRFPILFEPFALKNMNDDTYEFDIINYKQADEKICNFLKYLANFLFYRFGLEICYITTVIVIAIRLDMMAVLYGIWLGLFLISSRRCIQRMWLCYVCFLIISFPLQYISAVGAPPFLCFG
;
A
#
# COMPACT_ATOMS: atom_id res chain seq x y z
N ILE A 1 11.77 -5.13 -0.56
CA ILE A 1 11.84 -6.60 -0.30
C ILE A 1 11.72 -7.34 -1.64
N SER A 2 12.62 -8.29 -1.92
CA SER A 2 12.57 -9.09 -3.15
C SER A 2 11.47 -10.16 -3.05
N PHE A 3 10.62 -10.27 -4.07
CA PHE A 3 9.55 -11.27 -4.10
C PHE A 3 10.07 -12.71 -4.02
N ARG A 4 11.24 -12.98 -4.60
CA ARG A 4 11.88 -14.31 -4.52
C ARG A 4 12.24 -14.67 -3.09
N PHE A 5 12.77 -13.70 -2.34
CA PHE A 5 13.10 -13.88 -0.94
C PHE A 5 11.83 -14.16 -0.12
N TRP A 6 10.80 -13.33 -0.32
CA TRP A 6 9.51 -13.50 0.36
C TRP A 6 8.90 -14.90 0.13
N ARG A 7 8.93 -15.43 -1.11
CA ARG A 7 8.45 -16.80 -1.39
C ARG A 7 9.21 -17.87 -0.62
N ARG A 8 10.53 -17.72 -0.51
CA ARG A 8 11.38 -18.69 0.22
C ARG A 8 11.14 -18.64 1.73
N THR A 9 10.86 -17.47 2.28
CA THR A 9 10.70 -17.28 3.72
C THR A 9 9.25 -17.37 4.20
N ALA A 10 8.26 -17.34 3.30
CA ALA A 10 6.85 -17.35 3.68
C ALA A 10 6.44 -18.58 4.50
N ALA A 11 6.92 -19.78 4.19
CA ALA A 11 6.65 -20.98 4.98
C ALA A 11 7.22 -20.85 6.40
N THR A 12 8.48 -20.43 6.50
CA THR A 12 9.18 -20.18 7.76
C THR A 12 8.48 -19.11 8.59
N PHE A 13 7.97 -18.05 7.96
CA PHE A 13 7.23 -16.99 8.64
C PHE A 13 5.94 -17.50 9.29
N HIS A 14 5.13 -18.28 8.56
CA HIS A 14 3.91 -18.86 9.14
C HIS A 14 4.23 -19.86 10.25
N LEU A 15 5.30 -20.66 10.10
CA LEU A 15 5.76 -21.56 11.15
C LEU A 15 6.15 -20.78 12.43
N ILE A 16 6.90 -19.68 12.30
CA ILE A 16 7.25 -18.81 13.43
C ILE A 16 5.99 -18.26 14.11
N ILE A 17 4.98 -17.83 13.34
CA ILE A 17 3.71 -17.35 13.89
C ILE A 17 2.98 -18.44 14.66
N VAL A 18 2.94 -19.67 14.14
CA VAL A 18 2.31 -20.82 14.80
C VAL A 18 3.00 -21.11 16.13
N ILE A 19 4.34 -21.21 16.13
CA ILE A 19 5.13 -21.44 17.35
C ILE A 19 4.91 -20.32 18.36
N TYR A 20 4.97 -19.06 17.92
CA TYR A 20 4.73 -17.90 18.77
C TYR A 20 3.33 -17.93 19.39
N SER A 21 2.30 -18.25 18.60
CA SER A 21 0.92 -18.33 19.08
C SER A 21 0.73 -19.46 20.10
N MET A 22 1.41 -20.60 19.91
CA MET A 22 1.43 -21.68 20.90
C MET A 22 2.10 -21.25 22.21
N VAL A 23 3.25 -20.56 22.14
CA VAL A 23 3.94 -20.04 23.32
C VAL A 23 3.08 -19.03 24.08
N VAL A 24 2.38 -18.14 23.38
CA VAL A 24 1.45 -17.17 23.99
C VAL A 24 0.28 -17.90 24.67
N LEU A 25 -0.33 -18.89 24.01
CA LEU A 25 -1.44 -19.65 24.57
C LEU A 25 -1.03 -20.41 25.84
N ILE A 26 0.12 -21.09 25.78
CA ILE A 26 0.72 -21.79 26.92
C ILE A 26 1.03 -20.79 28.04
N GLY A 27 1.60 -19.63 27.72
CA GLY A 27 1.92 -18.58 28.69
C GLY A 27 0.70 -18.08 29.45
N ILE A 28 -0.38 -17.73 28.73
CA ILE A 28 -1.64 -17.25 29.33
C ILE A 28 -2.26 -18.33 30.24
N TYR A 29 -2.24 -19.59 29.79
CA TYR A 29 -2.81 -20.70 30.54
C TYR A 29 -2.00 -21.03 31.80
N ILE A 30 -0.67 -21.19 31.66
CA ILE A 30 0.20 -21.56 32.78
C ILE A 30 0.22 -20.47 33.85
N TYR A 31 0.09 -19.18 33.48
CA TYR A 31 0.07 -18.08 34.43
C TYR A 31 -1.13 -18.11 35.41
N GLN A 32 -2.19 -18.87 35.10
CA GLN A 32 -3.31 -19.06 36.01
C GLN A 32 -2.96 -19.93 37.23
N PHE A 33 -1.86 -20.70 37.19
CA PHE A 33 -1.41 -21.48 38.34
C PHE A 33 -0.66 -20.62 39.35
N GLU A 34 -1.09 -20.69 40.61
CA GLU A 34 -0.56 -19.89 41.71
C GLU A 34 0.96 -19.99 41.87
N LYS A 35 1.52 -21.21 41.80
CA LYS A 35 2.97 -21.45 41.92
C LYS A 35 3.76 -20.72 40.83
N VAL A 36 3.25 -20.67 39.61
CA VAL A 36 3.94 -20.03 38.48
C VAL A 36 3.84 -18.52 38.56
N ASN A 37 2.69 -17.99 38.99
CA ASN A 37 2.55 -16.57 39.26
C ASN A 37 3.53 -16.10 40.35
N VAL A 38 3.63 -16.84 41.47
CA VAL A 38 4.58 -16.52 42.55
C VAL A 38 6.04 -16.61 42.06
N PHE A 39 6.36 -17.57 41.20
CA PHE A 39 7.70 -17.68 40.62
C PHE A 39 8.03 -16.49 39.70
N LEU A 40 7.15 -16.14 38.76
CA LEU A 40 7.40 -15.08 37.80
C LEU A 40 7.37 -13.68 38.44
N SER A 41 6.52 -13.47 39.44
CA SER A 41 6.46 -12.19 40.18
C SER A 41 7.67 -11.94 41.09
N LYS A 42 8.50 -12.96 41.37
CA LYS A 42 9.82 -12.78 42.00
C LYS A 42 10.86 -12.25 41.03
N THR A 43 10.75 -12.58 39.75
CA THR A 43 11.75 -12.23 38.72
C THR A 43 11.38 -10.94 37.98
N PHE A 44 10.09 -10.69 37.76
CA PHE A 44 9.59 -9.56 36.97
C PHE A 44 8.56 -8.74 37.76
N SER A 45 8.48 -7.44 37.49
CA SER A 45 7.50 -6.56 38.13
C SER A 45 6.08 -6.92 37.68
N LYS A 46 5.11 -6.90 38.60
CA LYS A 46 3.71 -7.23 38.28
C LYS A 46 3.13 -6.37 37.15
N GLN A 47 3.57 -5.11 37.05
CA GLN A 47 3.19 -4.19 35.96
C GLN A 47 3.74 -4.65 34.60
N LEU A 48 4.97 -5.19 34.56
CA LEU A 48 5.54 -5.74 33.34
C LEU A 48 4.78 -6.98 32.88
N LEU A 49 4.44 -7.88 33.81
CA LEU A 49 3.62 -9.06 33.50
C LEU A 49 2.23 -8.67 32.97
N ALA A 50 1.57 -7.72 33.63
CA ALA A 50 0.28 -7.20 33.19
C ALA A 50 0.37 -6.57 31.78
N SER A 51 1.43 -5.80 31.52
CA SER A 51 1.64 -5.17 30.19
C SER A 51 1.88 -6.16 29.05
N ILE A 52 2.41 -7.36 29.36
CA ILE A 52 2.58 -8.46 28.40
C ILE A 52 1.26 -9.24 28.20
N GLY A 53 0.26 -9.00 29.06
CA GLY A 53 -1.05 -9.66 29.05
C GLY A 53 -1.12 -10.88 29.98
N LEU A 54 -0.12 -11.09 30.83
CA LEU A 54 -0.11 -12.12 31.87
C LEU A 54 -0.78 -11.58 33.13
N GLU A 55 -2.07 -11.89 33.26
CA GLU A 55 -2.90 -11.49 34.40
C GLU A 55 -3.70 -12.69 34.90
N ILE A 56 -4.01 -12.71 36.20
CA ILE A 56 -4.99 -13.66 36.75
C ILE A 56 -6.38 -13.13 36.42
N VAL A 57 -7.19 -13.96 35.79
CA VAL A 57 -8.45 -13.56 35.19
C VAL A 57 -9.53 -14.58 35.57
N PRO A 58 -10.78 -14.16 35.85
CA PRO A 58 -11.88 -15.09 36.09
C PRO A 58 -12.18 -15.97 34.87
N SER A 59 -12.83 -17.11 35.10
CA SER A 59 -12.99 -18.18 34.10
C SER A 59 -13.72 -17.76 32.82
N ASP A 60 -14.64 -16.80 32.92
CA ASP A 60 -15.41 -16.21 31.81
C ASP A 60 -14.53 -15.38 30.88
N VAL A 61 -13.72 -14.48 31.42
CA VAL A 61 -12.81 -13.62 30.64
C VAL A 61 -11.59 -14.42 30.16
N LEU A 62 -11.19 -15.47 30.90
CA LEU A 62 -10.12 -16.39 30.48
C LEU A 62 -10.49 -17.11 29.16
N ALA A 63 -11.74 -17.56 29.00
CA ALA A 63 -12.19 -18.19 27.78
C ALA A 63 -12.01 -17.28 26.55
N ILE A 64 -12.35 -15.98 26.68
CA ILE A 64 -12.20 -15.00 25.60
C ILE A 64 -10.70 -14.73 25.31
N LYS A 65 -9.89 -14.59 26.36
CA LYS A 65 -8.43 -14.39 26.23
C LYS A 65 -7.73 -15.59 25.56
N LEU A 66 -8.21 -16.82 25.77
CA LEU A 66 -7.68 -18.02 25.10
C LEU A 66 -8.24 -18.22 23.69
N LEU A 67 -9.49 -17.82 23.43
CA LEU A 67 -10.15 -18.01 22.14
C LEU A 67 -9.47 -17.22 21.01
N THR A 68 -9.05 -15.98 21.29
CA THR A 68 -8.44 -15.12 20.25
C THR A 68 -7.11 -15.68 19.72
N PRO A 69 -6.13 -16.07 20.54
CA PRO A 69 -4.92 -16.75 20.06
C PRO A 69 -5.22 -18.14 19.47
N SER A 70 -6.20 -18.88 20.00
CA SER A 70 -6.56 -20.22 19.50
C SER A 70 -7.15 -20.17 18.09
N THR A 71 -8.08 -19.26 17.82
CA THR A 71 -8.65 -19.05 16.48
C THR A 71 -7.59 -18.59 15.49
N PHE A 72 -6.72 -17.67 15.90
CA PHE A 72 -5.58 -17.23 15.10
C PHE A 72 -4.62 -18.39 14.78
N LEU A 73 -4.31 -19.25 15.76
CA LEU A 73 -3.48 -20.45 15.58
C LEU A 73 -4.10 -21.40 14.55
N VAL A 74 -5.40 -21.72 14.67
CA VAL A 74 -6.10 -22.63 13.75
C VAL A 74 -6.08 -22.10 12.32
N VAL A 75 -6.34 -20.80 12.12
CA VAL A 75 -6.30 -20.18 10.78
C VAL A 75 -4.90 -20.27 10.17
N ASN A 76 -3.85 -20.02 10.96
CA ASN A 76 -2.45 -20.11 10.48
C ASN A 76 -2.04 -21.55 10.14
N ILE A 77 -2.48 -22.54 10.91
CA ILE A 77 -2.26 -23.96 10.60
C ILE A 77 -2.98 -24.33 9.30
N MET A 78 -4.24 -23.89 9.13
CA MET A 78 -5.00 -24.13 7.90
C MET A 78 -4.30 -23.53 6.68
N GLN A 79 -3.81 -22.29 6.80
CA GLN A 79 -3.06 -21.60 5.75
C GLN A 79 -1.77 -22.35 5.37
N LEU A 80 -1.03 -22.87 6.36
CA LEU A 80 0.23 -23.59 6.12
C LEU A 80 0.01 -24.97 5.50
N TYR A 81 -0.97 -25.73 5.99
CA TYR A 81 -1.20 -27.11 5.59
C TYR A 81 -1.94 -27.23 4.25
N TYR A 82 -3.07 -26.52 4.09
CA TYR A 82 -3.93 -26.69 2.92
C TYR A 82 -3.58 -25.74 1.76
N PHE A 83 -3.33 -24.47 2.06
CA PHE A 83 -3.27 -23.44 1.02
C PHE A 83 -1.86 -23.11 0.54
N HIS A 84 -0.84 -23.30 1.38
CA HIS A 84 0.51 -22.83 1.10
C HIS A 84 1.09 -23.38 -0.21
N SER A 85 1.08 -24.70 -0.40
CA SER A 85 1.67 -25.37 -1.56
C SER A 85 0.96 -24.98 -2.86
N GLY A 86 -0.38 -25.07 -2.88
CA GLY A 86 -1.21 -24.68 -4.03
C GLY A 86 -1.01 -23.21 -4.41
N TRP A 87 -1.01 -22.32 -3.43
CA TRP A 87 -0.81 -20.89 -3.65
C TRP A 87 0.61 -20.57 -4.16
N MET A 88 1.64 -21.25 -3.65
CA MET A 88 3.02 -21.09 -4.13
C MET A 88 3.20 -21.52 -5.59
N ASN A 89 2.43 -22.51 -6.04
CA ASN A 89 2.42 -22.95 -7.44
C ASN A 89 1.75 -21.92 -8.35
N LEU A 90 0.61 -21.36 -7.93
CA LEU A 90 -0.14 -20.37 -8.70
C LEU A 90 0.66 -19.09 -8.99
N ILE A 91 1.54 -18.70 -8.08
CA ILE A 91 2.29 -17.43 -8.18
C ILE A 91 3.68 -17.64 -8.78
N MET A 92 4.02 -18.88 -9.16
CA MET A 92 5.27 -19.13 -9.82
C MET A 92 5.37 -18.36 -11.14
N MET A 93 6.57 -17.85 -11.43
CA MET A 93 6.82 -17.11 -12.67
C MET A 93 6.72 -18.09 -13.87
N PRO A 94 6.03 -17.70 -14.95
CA PRO A 94 5.79 -18.55 -16.12
C PRO A 94 7.06 -19.21 -16.70
N ASN A 95 8.19 -18.49 -16.80
CA ASN A 95 9.44 -19.06 -17.32
C ASN A 95 9.97 -20.23 -16.46
N VAL A 96 9.72 -20.20 -15.14
CA VAL A 96 10.11 -21.30 -14.23
C VAL A 96 9.13 -22.47 -14.37
N TYR A 97 7.84 -22.19 -14.56
CA TYR A 97 6.80 -23.20 -14.79
C TYR A 97 7.01 -23.94 -16.13
N PHE A 98 7.30 -23.23 -17.21
CA PHE A 98 7.61 -23.84 -18.52
C PHE A 98 8.90 -24.65 -18.50
N ASN A 99 9.94 -24.25 -17.76
CA ASN A 99 11.15 -25.07 -17.61
C ASN A 99 10.92 -26.35 -16.77
N ILE A 100 10.02 -26.31 -15.80
CA ILE A 100 9.66 -27.47 -14.97
C ILE A 100 8.77 -28.44 -15.76
N ILE A 101 7.81 -27.92 -16.53
CA ILE A 101 6.92 -28.73 -17.37
C ILE A 101 7.62 -29.21 -18.64
N GLY A 102 8.51 -28.41 -19.23
CA GLY A 102 9.37 -28.83 -20.34
C GLY A 102 10.28 -30.00 -19.97
N LYS A 103 10.64 -30.15 -18.68
CA LYS A 103 11.31 -31.35 -18.16
C LYS A 103 10.38 -32.56 -17.98
N ASN A 104 9.08 -32.34 -17.76
CA ASN A 104 8.10 -33.41 -17.52
C ASN A 104 7.35 -33.87 -18.80
N ILE A 105 7.45 -33.13 -19.92
CA ILE A 105 6.76 -33.45 -21.19
C ILE A 105 7.57 -34.39 -22.10
N GLN A 106 8.84 -34.70 -21.79
CA GLN A 106 9.66 -35.62 -22.61
C GLN A 106 9.24 -37.11 -22.56
N GLY A 107 8.05 -37.44 -22.03
CA GLY A 107 7.60 -38.83 -21.86
C GLY A 107 6.09 -39.05 -21.93
N ALA A 108 5.37 -38.43 -22.87
CA ALA A 108 3.95 -38.73 -23.11
C ALA A 108 3.71 -39.25 -24.54
N PRO A 109 3.00 -40.38 -24.72
CA PRO A 109 2.75 -40.97 -26.03
C PRO A 109 1.66 -40.23 -26.81
N ASN A 110 1.83 -40.18 -28.14
CA ASN A 110 0.89 -39.62 -29.11
C ASN A 110 -0.41 -40.45 -29.17
N GLY A 111 -1.44 -39.99 -28.47
CA GLY A 111 -2.81 -40.50 -28.60
C GLY A 111 -3.49 -39.90 -29.81
N THR A 112 -4.00 -40.77 -30.68
CA THR A 112 -4.57 -40.50 -32.00
C THR A 112 -5.87 -39.69 -32.00
N LEU A 113 -5.95 -38.83 -33.01
CA LEU A 113 -7.05 -37.97 -33.47
C LEU A 113 -8.31 -38.74 -33.93
N LYS A 114 -8.75 -39.77 -33.21
CA LYS A 114 -9.93 -40.59 -33.55
C LYS A 114 -11.09 -40.48 -32.56
N ASP A 115 -10.86 -39.93 -31.37
CA ASP A 115 -11.92 -39.82 -30.34
C ASP A 115 -12.72 -38.51 -30.41
N ILE A 116 -12.33 -37.59 -31.30
CA ILE A 116 -12.97 -36.26 -31.45
C ILE A 116 -14.26 -36.34 -32.29
N HIS A 117 -14.43 -37.39 -33.11
CA HIS A 117 -15.61 -37.51 -34.00
C HIS A 117 -16.80 -38.25 -33.40
N ALA A 118 -16.65 -38.90 -32.24
CA ALA A 118 -17.76 -39.57 -31.55
C ALA A 118 -18.63 -38.63 -30.71
N TYR A 119 -18.16 -37.42 -30.41
CA TYR A 119 -18.84 -36.44 -29.53
C TYR A 119 -19.90 -35.57 -30.23
N ALA A 120 -20.12 -35.76 -31.54
CA ALA A 120 -21.01 -34.94 -32.35
C ALA A 120 -22.48 -35.44 -32.38
N LYS A 121 -22.80 -36.54 -31.69
CA LYS A 121 -24.12 -37.22 -31.77
C LYS A 121 -24.88 -37.25 -30.44
N GLU A 122 -24.87 -36.13 -29.71
CA GLU A 122 -25.74 -35.91 -28.55
C GLU A 122 -26.26 -34.46 -28.58
N ASN A 123 -27.05 -34.18 -29.61
CA ASN A 123 -27.77 -32.94 -29.81
C ASN A 123 -29.26 -33.24 -29.77
N GLU A 124 -29.88 -33.08 -28.60
CA GLU A 124 -31.33 -32.80 -28.47
C GLU A 124 -31.75 -32.29 -27.07
N ILE A 125 -30.85 -32.19 -26.06
CA ILE A 125 -31.13 -31.60 -24.73
C ILE A 125 -30.77 -30.08 -24.65
N LYS A 126 -30.35 -29.47 -25.77
CA LYS A 126 -29.56 -28.22 -25.82
C LYS A 126 -30.33 -26.99 -26.31
N THR A 127 -31.16 -26.38 -25.48
CA THR A 127 -31.65 -25.00 -25.75
C THR A 127 -31.58 -24.08 -24.54
N TRP A 128 -31.92 -24.56 -23.34
CA TRP A 128 -31.78 -23.76 -22.11
C TRP A 128 -30.37 -23.79 -21.52
N GLN A 129 -29.72 -24.96 -21.52
CA GLN A 129 -28.32 -25.09 -21.10
C GLN A 129 -27.38 -24.29 -22.01
N ASP A 130 -27.67 -24.23 -23.31
CA ASP A 130 -26.92 -23.41 -24.27
C ASP A 130 -27.14 -21.90 -24.05
N LYS A 131 -28.36 -21.47 -23.73
CA LYS A 131 -28.63 -20.08 -23.34
C LYS A 131 -27.90 -19.71 -22.04
N LEU A 132 -27.90 -20.59 -21.05
CA LEU A 132 -27.17 -20.40 -19.78
C LEU A 132 -25.66 -20.40 -19.98
N TYR A 133 -25.12 -21.28 -20.83
CA TYR A 133 -23.70 -21.34 -21.15
C TYR A 133 -23.25 -20.10 -21.93
N LYS A 134 -24.05 -19.66 -22.91
CA LYS A 134 -23.82 -18.40 -23.65
C LYS A 134 -23.90 -17.19 -22.70
N PHE A 135 -24.84 -17.18 -21.76
CA PHE A 135 -24.96 -16.13 -20.74
C PHE A 135 -23.74 -16.13 -19.80
N TYR A 136 -23.33 -17.28 -19.27
CA TYR A 136 -22.14 -17.45 -18.42
C TYR A 136 -20.87 -17.00 -19.14
N PHE A 137 -20.70 -17.37 -20.41
CA PHE A 137 -19.54 -16.95 -21.19
C PHE A 137 -19.54 -15.43 -21.40
N ARG A 138 -20.70 -14.83 -21.69
CA ARG A 138 -20.85 -13.38 -21.83
C ARG A 138 -20.55 -12.65 -20.52
N THR A 139 -21.12 -13.05 -19.40
CA THR A 139 -20.88 -12.43 -18.09
C THR A 139 -19.43 -12.62 -17.64
N ASN A 140 -18.83 -13.79 -17.86
CA ASN A 140 -17.42 -14.05 -17.57
C ASN A 140 -16.50 -13.18 -18.45
N ARG A 141 -16.83 -12.96 -19.72
CA ARG A 141 -16.10 -12.02 -20.59
C ARG A 141 -16.15 -10.60 -20.05
N PHE A 142 -17.33 -10.10 -19.66
CA PHE A 142 -17.47 -8.78 -19.03
C PHE A 142 -16.70 -8.69 -17.71
N TYR A 143 -16.81 -9.70 -16.84
CA TYR A 143 -16.08 -9.76 -15.57
C TYR A 143 -14.57 -9.70 -15.78
N LYS A 144 -14.03 -10.46 -16.73
CA LYS A 144 -12.60 -10.41 -17.11
C LYS A 144 -12.18 -9.04 -17.61
N GLN A 145 -13.02 -8.34 -18.38
CA GLN A 145 -12.76 -6.97 -18.84
C GLN A 145 -12.77 -5.97 -17.68
N ILE A 146 -13.73 -6.04 -16.76
CA ILE A 146 -13.79 -5.16 -15.58
C ILE A 146 -12.54 -5.36 -14.72
N ILE A 147 -12.16 -6.62 -14.45
CA ILE A 147 -10.94 -6.93 -13.71
C ILE A 147 -9.71 -6.37 -14.44
N TYR A 148 -9.64 -6.56 -15.76
CA TYR A 148 -8.54 -6.07 -16.59
C TYR A 148 -8.34 -4.56 -16.40
N TYR A 149 -9.39 -3.79 -16.64
CA TYR A 149 -9.35 -2.33 -16.53
C TYR A 149 -9.15 -1.88 -15.08
N GLY A 150 -9.71 -2.59 -14.11
CA GLY A 150 -9.49 -2.33 -12.68
C GLY A 150 -8.02 -2.45 -12.27
N TRP A 151 -7.33 -3.51 -12.70
CA TRP A 151 -5.89 -3.66 -12.44
C TRP A 151 -5.04 -2.63 -13.19
N ARG A 152 -5.45 -2.22 -14.40
CA ARG A 152 -4.77 -1.14 -15.14
C ARG A 152 -4.96 0.22 -14.47
N PHE A 153 -6.17 0.51 -14.02
CA PHE A 153 -6.45 1.71 -13.23
C PHE A 153 -5.61 1.74 -11.96
N ALA A 154 -5.57 0.63 -11.22
CA ALA A 154 -4.74 0.50 -10.03
C ALA A 154 -3.25 0.68 -10.35
N GLU A 155 -2.75 0.15 -11.48
CA GLU A 155 -1.35 0.31 -11.90
C GLU A 155 -0.95 1.78 -12.09
N LEU A 156 -1.85 2.56 -12.67
CA LEU A 156 -1.68 3.98 -12.94
C LEU A 156 -1.80 4.86 -11.69
N HIS A 157 -2.78 4.57 -10.84
CA HIS A 157 -3.22 5.48 -9.78
C HIS A 157 -2.78 5.06 -8.37
N ALA A 158 -2.39 3.81 -8.12
CA ALA A 158 -2.06 3.34 -6.77
C ALA A 158 -0.94 4.17 -6.12
N PHE A 159 0.10 4.54 -6.87
CA PHE A 159 1.18 5.37 -6.31
C PHE A 159 0.75 6.79 -5.98
N LYS A 160 -0.11 7.39 -6.82
CA LYS A 160 -0.68 8.72 -6.55
C LYS A 160 -1.55 8.68 -5.30
N LEU A 161 -2.33 7.61 -5.12
CA LEU A 161 -3.14 7.38 -3.92
C LEU A 161 -2.26 7.25 -2.67
N VAL A 162 -1.14 6.50 -2.74
CA VAL A 162 -0.19 6.40 -1.63
C VAL A 162 0.35 7.77 -1.24
N LEU A 163 0.81 8.57 -2.21
CA LEU A 163 1.30 9.93 -1.94
C LEU A 163 0.22 10.85 -1.36
N LEU A 164 -1.03 10.73 -1.83
CA LEU A 164 -2.17 11.47 -1.28
C LEU A 164 -2.44 11.11 0.19
N ILE A 165 -2.43 9.82 0.52
CA ILE A 165 -2.62 9.34 1.91
C ILE A 165 -1.47 9.79 2.79
N MET A 166 -0.24 9.81 2.28
CA MET A 166 0.90 10.36 3.03
C MET A 166 0.72 11.84 3.35
N VAL A 167 0.27 12.64 2.38
CA VAL A 167 -0.02 14.07 2.62
C VAL A 167 -1.14 14.22 3.65
N LEU A 168 -2.23 13.44 3.51
CA LEU A 168 -3.33 13.45 4.47
C LEU A 168 -2.86 13.08 5.89
N ALA A 169 -1.97 12.09 6.02
CA ALA A 169 -1.39 11.70 7.29
C ALA A 169 -0.54 12.81 7.92
N SER A 170 0.28 13.48 7.12
CA SER A 170 1.10 14.61 7.58
C SER A 170 0.26 15.84 7.95
N VAL A 171 -0.83 16.12 7.25
CA VAL A 171 -1.68 17.30 7.51
C VAL A 171 -2.60 17.09 8.71
N LEU A 172 -3.21 15.91 8.84
CA LEU A 172 -4.10 15.63 9.98
C LEU A 172 -3.35 15.56 11.31
N LYS A 173 -2.06 15.21 11.27
CA LYS A 173 -1.20 15.19 12.45
C LYS A 173 0.13 15.86 12.16
N VAL A 174 0.25 17.11 12.59
CA VAL A 174 1.50 17.86 12.49
C VAL A 174 2.46 17.36 13.57
N CYS A 175 3.55 16.70 13.14
CA CYS A 175 4.62 16.25 14.02
C CYS A 175 5.97 16.17 13.27
N ALA A 176 7.06 16.10 14.03
CA ALA A 176 8.41 15.99 13.48
C ALA A 176 8.65 14.71 12.69
N PHE A 177 8.08 13.58 13.11
CA PHE A 177 8.20 12.31 12.36
C PHE A 177 7.69 12.46 10.91
N ASN A 178 6.58 13.16 10.71
CA ASN A 178 5.96 13.35 9.41
C ASN A 178 6.79 14.27 8.48
N ILE A 179 7.82 14.97 8.96
CA ILE A 179 8.80 15.68 8.11
C ILE A 179 9.48 14.69 7.15
N VAL A 180 9.83 13.49 7.65
CA VAL A 180 10.43 12.42 6.82
C VAL A 180 9.48 12.02 5.70
N LEU A 181 8.17 11.89 5.98
CA LEU A 181 7.17 11.55 4.98
C LEU A 181 7.03 12.65 3.92
N ILE A 182 7.04 13.92 4.33
CA ILE A 182 6.96 15.07 3.40
C ILE A 182 8.16 15.12 2.45
N ILE A 183 9.37 14.88 2.96
CA ILE A 183 10.58 14.79 2.12
C ILE A 183 10.47 13.62 1.13
N LEU A 184 9.96 12.46 1.58
CA LEU A 184 9.74 11.32 0.69
C LEU A 184 8.66 11.59 -0.37
N ILE A 185 7.64 12.40 -0.05
CA ILE A 185 6.61 12.85 -1.02
C ILE A 185 7.24 13.72 -2.10
N THR A 186 8.05 14.73 -1.75
CA THR A 186 8.65 15.63 -2.74
C THR A 186 9.60 14.90 -3.68
N ILE A 187 10.40 13.96 -3.16
CA ILE A 187 11.25 13.11 -3.98
C ILE A 187 10.37 12.19 -4.86
N GLY A 188 9.26 11.66 -4.33
CA GLY A 188 8.37 10.76 -5.08
C GLY A 188 7.57 11.40 -6.20
N LEU A 189 7.21 12.67 -6.06
CA LEU A 189 6.54 13.42 -7.13
C LEU A 189 7.48 13.77 -8.28
N THR A 190 8.78 13.87 -8.03
CA THR A 190 9.76 14.40 -8.99
C THR A 190 10.57 13.28 -9.65
N LEU A 191 11.01 12.29 -8.88
CA LEU A 191 11.83 11.18 -9.33
C LEU A 191 11.03 9.88 -9.31
N PHE A 192 10.12 9.72 -10.27
CA PHE A 192 9.25 8.53 -10.38
C PHE A 192 10.03 7.21 -10.54
N HIS A 193 11.27 7.27 -11.04
CA HIS A 193 12.16 6.11 -11.14
C HIS A 193 12.51 5.52 -9.77
N LEU A 194 12.56 6.35 -8.72
CA LEU A 194 12.86 5.93 -7.35
C LEU A 194 11.63 5.40 -6.61
N ARG A 195 10.47 5.27 -7.26
CA ARG A 195 9.22 4.81 -6.64
C ARG A 195 9.37 3.56 -5.78
N LYS A 196 10.19 2.58 -6.19
CA LYS A 196 10.43 1.37 -5.40
C LYS A 196 11.18 1.66 -4.09
N LEU A 197 12.18 2.53 -4.15
CA LEU A 197 12.97 2.95 -3.00
C LEU A 197 12.11 3.77 -2.03
N ILE A 198 11.33 4.72 -2.54
CA ILE A 198 10.43 5.56 -1.73
C ILE A 198 9.39 4.70 -1.02
N ASN A 199 8.76 3.75 -1.72
CA ASN A 199 7.76 2.86 -1.09
C ASN A 199 8.39 1.95 -0.02
N LEU A 200 9.68 1.61 -0.15
CA LEU A 200 10.41 0.86 0.87
C LEU A 200 10.73 1.73 2.09
N LEU A 201 11.25 2.94 1.88
CA LEU A 201 11.59 3.87 2.95
C LEU A 201 10.34 4.31 3.73
N THR A 202 9.24 4.57 3.03
CA THR A 202 7.94 4.88 3.66
C THR A 202 7.38 3.71 4.46
N LEU A 203 7.49 2.47 3.96
CA LEU A 203 7.08 1.27 4.70
C LEU A 203 7.91 1.10 5.99
N ILE A 204 9.23 1.30 5.91
CA ILE A 204 10.11 1.20 7.09
C ILE A 204 9.79 2.33 8.08
N ALA A 205 9.68 3.56 7.62
CA ALA A 205 9.39 4.72 8.47
C ALA A 205 8.04 4.56 9.19
N THR A 206 6.98 4.22 8.45
CA THR A 206 5.64 4.02 9.02
C THR A 206 5.59 2.80 9.95
N GLY A 207 6.27 1.70 9.60
CA GLY A 207 6.39 0.53 10.47
C GLY A 207 7.09 0.86 11.80
N LEU A 208 8.22 1.56 11.77
CA LEU A 208 8.92 2.02 12.97
C LEU A 208 8.05 2.95 13.81
N TYR A 209 7.31 3.85 13.17
CA TYR A 209 6.42 4.78 13.87
C TYR A 209 5.23 4.08 14.54
N ILE A 210 4.60 3.12 13.86
CA ILE A 210 3.53 2.30 14.42
C ILE A 210 4.06 1.54 15.64
N LEU A 211 5.22 0.88 15.51
CA LEU A 211 5.84 0.15 16.62
C LEU A 211 6.18 1.07 17.79
N ALA A 212 6.82 2.21 17.53
CA ALA A 212 7.15 3.19 18.57
C ALA A 212 5.89 3.70 19.27
N SER A 213 4.84 3.99 18.51
CA SER A 213 3.57 4.48 19.05
C SER A 213 2.84 3.43 19.88
N MET A 214 2.90 2.15 19.49
CA MET A 214 2.33 1.05 20.28
C MET A 214 3.14 0.79 21.55
N CYS A 215 4.47 0.76 21.47
CA CYS A 215 5.35 0.59 22.62
C CYS A 215 5.20 1.73 23.64
N TYR A 216 4.97 2.97 23.16
CA TYR A 216 4.77 4.13 24.03
C TYR A 216 3.51 4.03 24.90
N GLN A 217 2.52 3.21 24.52
CA GLN A 217 1.31 3.01 25.33
C GLN A 217 1.53 2.09 26.54
N LEU A 218 2.60 1.29 26.54
CA LEU A 218 2.91 0.37 27.64
C LEU A 218 3.16 1.16 28.93
N GLU A 219 2.61 0.68 30.04
CA GLU A 219 2.71 1.36 31.35
C GLU A 219 4.15 1.52 31.84
N ILE A 220 5.04 0.59 31.47
CA ILE A 220 6.48 0.67 31.77
C ILE A 220 7.13 1.87 31.10
N ALA A 221 6.74 2.16 29.86
CA ALA A 221 7.26 3.32 29.13
C ALA A 221 6.84 4.61 29.86
N LYS A 222 5.61 4.67 30.39
CA LYS A 222 5.12 5.82 31.17
C LYS A 222 5.95 6.03 32.44
N GLN A 223 6.20 4.98 33.22
CA GLN A 223 6.97 5.07 34.45
C GLN A 223 8.42 5.52 34.21
N HIS A 224 9.10 4.93 33.22
CA HIS A 224 10.47 5.31 32.92
C HIS A 224 10.63 6.74 32.40
N ILE A 225 9.65 7.27 31.66
CA ILE A 225 9.67 8.66 31.19
C ILE A 225 9.52 9.63 32.38
N ILE A 226 8.64 9.30 33.32
CA ILE A 226 8.39 10.09 34.52
C ILE A 226 9.62 10.04 35.46
N GLU A 227 10.23 8.88 35.65
CA GLU A 227 11.36 8.71 36.57
C GLU A 227 12.66 9.35 36.05
N LYS A 228 12.92 9.31 34.74
CA LYS A 228 14.21 9.74 34.18
C LYS A 228 14.28 11.18 33.71
N ASN A 229 13.19 11.96 33.79
CA ASN A 229 13.14 13.33 33.29
C ASN A 229 13.78 13.47 31.88
N PHE A 230 13.67 12.44 31.04
CA PHE A 230 14.49 12.28 29.83
C PHE A 230 14.29 13.41 28.81
N PHE A 231 13.15 14.09 28.90
CA PHE A 231 12.76 15.20 28.04
C PHE A 231 12.87 16.59 28.68
N LEU A 232 13.29 16.66 29.95
CA LEU A 232 13.47 17.90 30.70
C LEU A 232 14.93 18.33 30.62
N LYS A 233 15.22 19.29 29.75
CA LYS A 233 16.33 20.21 29.97
C LYS A 233 15.73 21.42 30.68
N ASN A 234 16.26 21.78 31.85
CA ASN A 234 15.83 22.95 32.62
C ASN A 234 15.99 24.23 31.78
N CYS A 235 14.94 24.67 31.10
CA CYS A 235 14.84 26.05 30.66
C CYS A 235 14.55 26.87 31.93
N SER A 236 15.58 27.46 32.53
CA SER A 236 15.57 27.96 33.92
C SER A 236 14.87 29.32 34.12
N HIS A 237 13.89 29.71 33.29
CA HIS A 237 13.29 31.05 33.37
C HIS A 237 11.77 31.11 33.14
N ILE A 238 11.02 30.07 33.50
CA ILE A 238 9.55 30.17 33.53
C ILE A 238 9.02 29.69 34.89
N ASP A 239 8.71 30.65 35.75
CA ASP A 239 7.90 30.47 36.96
C ASP A 239 6.46 30.10 36.56
N LEU A 240 6.18 28.81 36.39
CA LEU A 240 4.81 28.31 36.33
C LEU A 240 4.73 26.97 37.06
N ASN A 241 3.90 26.93 38.10
CA ASN A 241 3.49 25.78 38.91
C ASN A 241 3.73 24.41 38.23
N ILE A 242 4.82 23.76 38.62
CA ILE A 242 5.34 22.52 38.06
C ILE A 242 4.47 21.35 38.54
N SER A 243 3.35 21.13 37.85
CA SER A 243 2.59 19.87 37.92
C SER A 243 2.07 19.38 36.57
N SER A 244 2.33 20.10 35.46
CA SER A 244 1.70 19.84 34.16
C SER A 244 2.65 19.74 32.95
N ILE A 245 3.98 19.68 33.13
CA ILE A 245 4.91 19.64 31.98
C ILE A 245 6.00 18.58 32.17
N PRO A 246 5.80 17.37 31.61
CA PRO A 246 6.92 16.62 31.04
C PRO A 246 6.54 15.91 29.72
N ASN A 247 5.82 16.57 28.79
CA ASN A 247 5.24 15.89 27.62
C ASN A 247 5.36 16.59 26.26
N ASP A 248 5.91 17.81 26.18
CA ASP A 248 5.91 18.57 24.93
C ASP A 248 6.86 18.00 23.88
N THR A 249 7.97 17.40 24.31
CA THR A 249 9.00 16.86 23.42
C THR A 249 8.56 15.56 22.73
N ALA A 250 7.95 14.64 23.48
CA ALA A 250 7.36 13.42 22.92
C ALA A 250 6.18 13.75 21.99
N LYS A 251 5.34 14.71 22.40
CA LYS A 251 4.24 15.22 21.59
C LYS A 251 4.73 15.87 20.29
N TRP A 252 5.83 16.64 20.34
CA TRP A 252 6.48 17.23 19.16
C TRP A 252 6.99 16.15 18.18
N PHE A 253 7.58 15.08 18.69
CA PHE A 253 7.91 13.90 17.87
C PHE A 253 6.67 13.19 17.32
N GLY A 254 5.51 13.38 17.93
CA GLY A 254 4.23 12.79 17.55
C GLY A 254 3.86 11.53 18.33
N LEU A 255 4.47 11.31 19.49
CA LEU A 255 4.11 10.24 20.43
C LEU A 255 3.18 10.83 21.49
N GLU A 256 1.97 10.29 21.60
CA GLU A 256 0.95 10.76 22.54
C GLU A 256 0.26 9.55 23.18
N LEU A 257 0.03 9.64 24.49
CA LEU A 257 -0.75 8.66 25.23
C LEU A 257 -2.22 8.90 24.91
N THR A 258 -2.88 7.92 24.29
CA THR A 258 -4.28 8.06 23.91
C THR A 258 -5.05 6.77 24.23
N PRO A 259 -6.28 6.86 24.76
CA PRO A 259 -7.10 5.68 25.03
C PRO A 259 -7.65 5.04 23.73
N LYS A 260 -7.67 5.79 22.62
CA LYS A 260 -8.17 5.36 21.30
C LYS A 260 -7.06 5.31 20.25
N ILE A 261 -6.19 4.32 20.40
CA ILE A 261 -5.00 4.13 19.56
C ILE A 261 -5.35 3.76 18.11
N ASP A 262 -6.47 3.06 17.93
CA ASP A 262 -7.02 2.66 16.64
C ASP A 262 -7.21 3.84 15.69
N ARG A 263 -7.83 4.93 16.16
CA ARG A 263 -8.02 6.14 15.37
C ARG A 263 -6.71 6.91 15.18
N PHE A 264 -5.84 6.88 16.19
CA PHE A 264 -4.55 7.58 16.18
C PHE A 264 -3.59 7.01 15.13
N ILE A 265 -3.53 5.67 15.01
CA ILE A 265 -2.60 4.96 14.12
C ILE A 265 -3.30 4.48 12.83
N GLY A 266 -4.64 4.50 12.79
CA GLY A 266 -5.44 3.95 11.70
C GLY A 266 -5.05 4.44 10.31
N LEU A 267 -4.69 5.72 10.17
CA LEU A 267 -4.26 6.28 8.88
C LEU A 267 -2.88 5.75 8.43
N TYR A 268 -1.96 5.49 9.37
CA TYR A 268 -0.67 4.85 9.07
C TYR A 268 -0.81 3.35 8.75
N ILE A 269 -1.78 2.68 9.36
CA ILE A 269 -2.16 1.29 9.01
C ILE A 269 -2.75 1.28 7.60
N LEU A 270 -3.70 2.18 7.30
CA LEU A 270 -4.27 2.33 5.96
C LEU A 270 -3.17 2.62 4.93
N LEU A 271 -2.22 3.49 5.25
CA LEU A 271 -1.06 3.78 4.40
C LEU A 271 -0.22 2.51 4.14
N THR A 272 0.03 1.70 5.16
CA THR A 272 0.75 0.42 5.03
C THR A 272 -0.01 -0.56 4.12
N ILE A 273 -1.34 -0.64 4.26
CA ILE A 273 -2.20 -1.44 3.38
C ILE A 273 -2.12 -0.92 1.94
N CYS A 274 -2.19 0.38 1.71
CA CYS A 274 -2.08 0.96 0.37
C CYS A 274 -0.67 0.74 -0.24
N LEU A 275 0.39 0.80 0.56
CA LEU A 275 1.77 0.50 0.13
C LEU A 275 1.94 -0.96 -0.30
N THR A 276 1.35 -1.90 0.46
CA THR A 276 1.34 -3.32 0.10
C THR A 276 0.48 -3.57 -1.15
N PHE A 277 -0.68 -2.93 -1.26
CA PHE A 277 -1.52 -2.98 -2.46
C PHE A 277 -0.78 -2.48 -3.70
N ASP A 278 -0.06 -1.36 -3.61
CA ASP A 278 0.78 -0.82 -4.70
C ASP A 278 1.88 -1.82 -5.12
N ALA A 279 2.49 -2.52 -4.16
CA ALA A 279 3.44 -3.60 -4.46
C ALA A 279 2.76 -4.80 -5.15
N ILE A 280 1.57 -5.21 -4.69
CA ILE A 280 0.77 -6.30 -5.27
C ILE A 280 0.39 -5.98 -6.71
N VAL A 281 -0.11 -4.77 -6.98
CA VAL A 281 -0.49 -4.32 -8.32
C VAL A 281 0.69 -4.42 -9.27
N ARG A 282 1.84 -3.84 -8.90
CA ARG A 282 3.07 -3.90 -9.73
C ARG A 282 3.53 -5.33 -9.96
N TYR A 283 3.49 -6.16 -8.92
CA TYR A 283 3.88 -7.56 -9.03
C TYR A 283 2.95 -8.34 -9.97
N ARG A 284 1.63 -8.18 -9.81
CA ARG A 284 0.62 -8.82 -10.65
C ARG A 284 0.76 -8.40 -12.11
N GLN A 285 0.96 -7.11 -12.38
CA GLN A 285 1.14 -6.62 -13.75
C GLN A 285 2.42 -7.17 -14.38
N LYS A 286 3.52 -7.20 -13.61
CA LYS A 286 4.76 -7.84 -14.06
C LYS A 286 4.58 -9.32 -14.35
N HIS A 287 3.92 -10.07 -13.46
CA HIS A 287 3.64 -11.51 -13.63
C HIS A 287 2.82 -11.74 -14.90
N ARG A 288 1.77 -10.95 -15.10
CA ARG A 288 0.92 -11.05 -16.28
C ARG A 288 1.65 -10.77 -17.59
N ARG A 289 2.44 -9.69 -17.66
CA ARG A 289 3.23 -9.37 -18.87
C ARG A 289 4.17 -10.50 -19.22
N LEU A 290 4.80 -11.12 -18.21
CA LEU A 290 5.67 -12.27 -18.42
C LEU A 290 4.90 -13.52 -18.85
N SER A 291 3.70 -13.74 -18.31
CA SER A 291 2.82 -14.85 -18.74
C SER A 291 2.41 -14.71 -20.20
N LEU A 292 2.05 -13.50 -20.62
CA LEU A 292 1.70 -13.22 -22.01
C LEU A 292 2.93 -13.31 -22.92
N SER A 293 4.08 -12.82 -22.45
CA SER A 293 5.34 -12.90 -23.19
C SER A 293 5.75 -14.33 -23.51
N VAL A 294 5.57 -15.26 -22.56
CA VAL A 294 5.85 -16.68 -22.79
C VAL A 294 4.79 -17.34 -23.68
N HIS A 295 3.51 -17.04 -23.45
CA HIS A 295 2.43 -17.63 -24.24
C HIS A 295 2.50 -17.22 -25.73
N PHE A 296 2.91 -15.97 -26.01
CA PHE A 296 3.00 -15.44 -27.36
C PHE A 296 4.40 -15.44 -27.96
N ASN A 297 5.43 -15.88 -27.21
CA ASN A 297 6.84 -15.72 -27.61
C ASN A 297 7.22 -14.28 -28.03
N VAL A 298 6.57 -13.27 -27.46
CA VAL A 298 6.83 -11.83 -27.74
C VAL A 298 7.41 -11.16 -26.50
N ARG A 299 8.46 -10.34 -26.66
CA ARG A 299 8.95 -9.48 -25.56
C ARG A 299 8.02 -8.28 -25.38
N LEU A 300 7.14 -8.34 -24.39
CA LEU A 300 6.33 -7.19 -23.99
C LEU A 300 7.17 -6.21 -23.18
N VAL A 301 7.50 -5.06 -23.80
CA VAL A 301 8.24 -3.96 -23.18
C VAL A 301 7.29 -3.12 -22.32
N GLU A 302 7.76 -2.68 -21.16
CA GLU A 302 7.03 -1.73 -20.32
C GLU A 302 6.94 -0.38 -21.05
N ASN A 303 5.73 -0.01 -21.49
CA ASN A 303 5.52 1.28 -22.14
C ASN A 303 5.96 2.42 -21.21
N ARG A 304 6.76 3.35 -21.73
CA ARG A 304 7.24 4.53 -20.96
C ARG A 304 6.09 5.39 -20.43
N PHE A 305 4.92 5.32 -21.08
CA PHE A 305 3.68 5.95 -20.64
C PHE A 305 2.59 4.88 -20.54
N PRO A 306 2.22 4.46 -19.32
CA PRO A 306 1.15 3.49 -19.15
C PRO A 306 -0.19 4.16 -19.46
N ILE A 307 -1.01 3.50 -20.28
CA ILE A 307 -2.33 3.97 -20.75
C ILE A 307 -3.41 3.10 -20.10
N LEU A 308 -4.57 3.68 -19.77
CA LEU A 308 -5.65 2.95 -19.07
C LEU A 308 -6.30 1.91 -19.99
N PHE A 309 -6.67 2.34 -21.21
CA PHE A 309 -7.16 1.45 -22.26
C PHE A 309 -6.01 0.99 -23.16
N GLU A 310 -5.11 0.17 -22.62
CA GLU A 310 -4.17 -0.60 -23.43
C GLU A 310 -4.92 -1.74 -24.15
N PRO A 311 -4.62 -2.02 -25.43
CA PRO A 311 -5.31 -3.04 -26.20
C PRO A 311 -5.34 -4.36 -25.44
N PHE A 312 -6.55 -4.85 -25.23
CA PHE A 312 -6.80 -6.08 -24.50
C PHE A 312 -6.66 -7.23 -25.48
N ALA A 313 -5.50 -7.88 -25.50
CA ALA A 313 -5.29 -9.10 -26.29
C ALA A 313 -6.23 -10.20 -25.78
N LEU A 314 -7.42 -10.30 -26.38
CA LEU A 314 -8.33 -11.41 -26.23
C LEU A 314 -8.28 -12.20 -27.54
N LYS A 315 -8.05 -13.51 -27.44
CA LYS A 315 -8.21 -14.42 -28.57
C LYS A 315 -9.65 -14.31 -29.06
N ASN A 316 -9.83 -14.04 -30.35
CA ASN A 316 -11.15 -13.96 -30.94
C ASN A 316 -11.84 -15.33 -30.86
N MET A 317 -13.16 -15.36 -30.65
CA MET A 317 -13.90 -16.61 -30.49
C MET A 317 -14.07 -17.34 -31.83
N ASN A 318 -13.98 -16.59 -32.93
CA ASN A 318 -14.23 -17.07 -34.28
C ASN A 318 -12.95 -17.19 -35.13
N ASP A 319 -11.81 -16.75 -34.61
CA ASP A 319 -10.55 -16.67 -35.35
C ASP A 319 -9.35 -16.62 -34.39
N ASP A 320 -8.17 -17.08 -34.81
CA ASP A 320 -6.94 -17.08 -33.98
C ASP A 320 -6.31 -15.68 -33.83
N THR A 321 -7.03 -14.64 -34.25
CA THR A 321 -6.63 -13.24 -34.23
C THR A 321 -6.84 -12.59 -32.85
N TYR A 322 -5.94 -11.67 -32.50
CA TYR A 322 -5.98 -10.87 -31.28
C TYR A 322 -6.45 -9.46 -31.61
N GLU A 323 -7.48 -8.97 -30.92
CA GLU A 323 -8.00 -7.61 -31.10
C GLU A 323 -7.09 -6.60 -30.38
N PHE A 324 -6.40 -5.75 -31.15
CA PHE A 324 -5.48 -4.73 -30.63
C PHE A 324 -5.94 -3.32 -31.01
N ASP A 325 -7.03 -2.84 -30.41
CA ASP A 325 -7.52 -1.49 -30.69
C ASP A 325 -6.92 -0.45 -29.74
N ILE A 326 -5.90 0.26 -30.21
CA ILE A 326 -5.52 1.56 -29.64
C ILE A 326 -6.38 2.62 -30.33
N ILE A 327 -7.25 3.27 -29.56
CA ILE A 327 -8.13 4.32 -30.09
C ILE A 327 -7.27 5.53 -30.48
N ASN A 328 -7.10 5.72 -31.78
CA ASN A 328 -6.44 6.89 -32.34
C ASN A 328 -7.39 8.09 -32.35
N TYR A 329 -6.85 9.31 -32.43
CA TYR A 329 -7.65 10.55 -32.50
C TYR A 329 -8.72 10.50 -33.60
N LYS A 330 -8.40 9.90 -34.77
CA LYS A 330 -9.34 9.73 -35.87
C LYS A 330 -10.55 8.85 -35.54
N GLN A 331 -10.38 7.88 -34.63
CA GLN A 331 -11.44 6.97 -34.19
C GLN A 331 -12.23 7.52 -33.00
N ALA A 332 -11.74 8.60 -32.37
CA ALA A 332 -12.45 9.28 -31.28
C ALA A 332 -13.73 9.96 -31.80
N ASP A 333 -13.68 10.49 -33.02
CA ASP A 333 -14.79 11.24 -33.64
C ASP A 333 -15.92 10.33 -34.15
N GLU A 334 -15.71 9.00 -34.19
CA GLU A 334 -16.72 8.05 -34.67
C GLU A 334 -17.87 7.82 -33.69
N LYS A 335 -17.56 7.72 -32.39
CA LYS A 335 -18.52 7.34 -31.34
C LYS A 335 -18.17 8.03 -30.02
N ILE A 336 -19.20 8.45 -29.28
CA ILE A 336 -19.05 9.04 -27.93
C ILE A 336 -18.26 8.12 -26.99
N CYS A 337 -18.47 6.79 -27.06
CA CYS A 337 -17.70 5.84 -26.26
C CYS A 337 -16.20 5.84 -26.61
N ASN A 338 -15.84 6.02 -27.88
CA ASN A 338 -14.44 6.12 -28.30
C ASN A 338 -13.83 7.45 -27.85
N PHE A 339 -14.58 8.54 -27.95
CA PHE A 339 -14.21 9.84 -27.41
C PHE A 339 -13.96 9.78 -25.88
N LEU A 340 -14.84 9.17 -25.10
CA LEU A 340 -14.66 9.03 -23.65
C LEU A 340 -13.42 8.20 -23.29
N LYS A 341 -13.16 7.12 -24.01
CA LYS A 341 -11.93 6.32 -23.84
C LYS A 341 -10.68 7.12 -24.21
N TYR A 342 -10.74 7.91 -25.28
CA TYR A 342 -9.65 8.82 -25.69
C TYR A 342 -9.38 9.86 -24.61
N LEU A 343 -10.43 10.51 -24.09
CA LEU A 343 -10.34 11.50 -23.02
C LEU A 343 -9.72 10.90 -21.77
N ALA A 344 -10.21 9.75 -21.30
CA ALA A 344 -9.66 9.07 -20.12
C ALA A 344 -8.17 8.73 -20.24
N ASN A 345 -7.67 8.44 -21.45
CA ASN A 345 -6.26 8.15 -21.69
C ASN A 345 -5.40 9.42 -21.78
N PHE A 346 -5.90 10.50 -22.41
CA PHE A 346 -5.09 11.64 -22.82
C PHE A 346 -5.52 12.99 -22.21
N LEU A 347 -6.44 13.00 -21.24
CA LEU A 347 -6.94 14.23 -20.59
C LEU A 347 -5.79 15.13 -20.11
N PHE A 348 -4.92 14.59 -19.25
CA PHE A 348 -3.81 15.36 -18.68
C PHE A 348 -2.69 15.63 -19.70
N TYR A 349 -2.57 14.80 -20.74
CA TYR A 349 -1.60 15.04 -21.82
C TYR A 349 -1.98 16.27 -22.65
N ARG A 350 -3.28 16.47 -22.93
CA ARG A 350 -3.76 17.61 -23.73
C ARG A 350 -4.00 18.87 -22.90
N PHE A 351 -4.61 18.74 -21.72
CA PHE A 351 -5.07 19.84 -20.87
C PHE A 351 -4.24 20.02 -19.59
N GLY A 352 -3.02 19.50 -19.55
CA GLY A 352 -2.20 19.46 -18.33
C GLY A 352 -1.87 20.86 -17.78
N LEU A 353 -1.48 21.80 -18.64
CA LEU A 353 -1.13 23.17 -18.20
C LEU A 353 -2.36 23.92 -17.70
N GLU A 354 -3.48 23.78 -18.40
CA GLU A 354 -4.75 24.41 -18.06
C GLU A 354 -5.26 23.92 -16.70
N ILE A 355 -5.20 22.61 -16.46
CA ILE A 355 -5.51 22.02 -15.14
C ILE A 355 -4.57 22.57 -14.06
N CYS A 356 -3.27 22.68 -14.34
CA CYS A 356 -2.32 23.25 -13.39
C CYS A 356 -2.60 24.73 -13.07
N TYR A 357 -3.02 25.55 -14.04
CA TYR A 357 -3.38 26.94 -13.78
C TYR A 357 -4.62 27.03 -12.90
N ILE A 358 -5.66 26.23 -13.19
CA ILE A 358 -6.88 26.18 -12.39
C ILE A 358 -6.56 25.77 -10.95
N THR A 359 -5.73 24.74 -10.75
CA THR A 359 -5.34 24.32 -9.39
C THR A 359 -4.51 25.38 -8.68
N THR A 360 -3.61 26.09 -9.35
CA THR A 360 -2.88 27.21 -8.73
C THR A 360 -3.79 28.36 -8.32
N VAL A 361 -4.79 28.70 -9.13
CA VAL A 361 -5.79 29.74 -8.80
C VAL A 361 -6.59 29.33 -7.56
N ILE A 362 -7.03 28.07 -7.49
CA ILE A 362 -7.73 27.54 -6.31
C ILE A 362 -6.85 27.63 -5.06
N VAL A 363 -5.55 27.28 -5.16
CA VAL A 363 -4.62 27.38 -4.02
C VAL A 363 -4.44 28.82 -3.55
N ILE A 364 -4.32 29.78 -4.47
CA ILE A 364 -4.19 31.20 -4.15
C ILE A 364 -5.46 31.70 -3.43
N ALA A 365 -6.63 31.34 -3.96
CA ALA A 365 -7.92 31.75 -3.40
C ALA A 365 -8.16 31.22 -1.97
N ILE A 366 -7.69 30.01 -1.66
CA ILE A 366 -7.86 29.39 -0.34
C ILE A 366 -6.83 29.90 0.68
N ARG A 367 -5.56 30.12 0.29
CA ARG A 367 -4.47 30.39 1.25
C ARG A 367 -4.38 31.83 1.75
N LEU A 368 -4.60 32.82 0.89
CA LEU A 368 -4.56 34.26 1.23
C LEU A 368 -3.36 34.71 2.10
N ASP A 369 -2.18 34.11 1.91
CA ASP A 369 -0.96 34.35 2.69
C ASP A 369 0.22 34.80 1.80
N MET A 370 1.40 35.00 2.39
CA MET A 370 2.62 35.35 1.64
C MET A 370 2.97 34.30 0.56
N MET A 371 2.69 33.01 0.82
CA MET A 371 2.91 31.95 -0.16
C MET A 371 1.95 32.07 -1.34
N ALA A 372 0.70 32.48 -1.12
CA ALA A 372 -0.28 32.76 -2.17
C ALA A 372 0.22 33.86 -3.12
N VAL A 373 0.86 34.93 -2.60
CA VAL A 373 1.47 35.98 -3.44
C VAL A 373 2.57 35.41 -4.33
N LEU A 374 3.45 34.56 -3.79
CA LEU A 374 4.50 33.90 -4.58
C LEU A 374 3.93 32.98 -5.67
N TYR A 375 2.86 32.22 -5.38
CA TYR A 375 2.15 31.44 -6.40
C TYR A 375 1.51 32.34 -7.47
N GLY A 376 0.98 33.51 -7.08
CA GLY A 376 0.42 34.51 -7.98
C GLY A 376 1.46 35.09 -8.95
N ILE A 377 2.68 35.37 -8.47
CA ILE A 377 3.79 35.83 -9.32
C ILE A 377 4.14 34.77 -10.38
N TRP A 378 4.29 33.50 -9.97
CA TRP A 378 4.53 32.40 -10.91
C TRP A 378 3.40 32.23 -11.93
N LEU A 379 2.15 32.33 -11.49
CA LEU A 379 0.99 32.27 -12.39
C LEU A 379 0.99 33.42 -13.40
N GLY A 380 1.25 34.65 -12.97
CA GLY A 380 1.36 35.82 -13.86
C GLY A 380 2.45 35.63 -14.92
N LEU A 381 3.63 35.14 -14.52
CA LEU A 381 4.72 34.82 -15.45
C LEU A 381 4.31 33.76 -16.48
N PHE A 382 3.55 32.74 -16.07
CA PHE A 382 3.05 31.72 -16.99
C PHE A 382 2.02 32.24 -17.96
N LEU A 383 1.08 33.11 -17.53
CA LEU A 383 0.04 33.64 -18.40
C LEU A 383 0.59 34.58 -19.50
N ILE A 384 1.69 35.28 -19.23
CA ILE A 384 2.34 36.19 -20.20
C ILE A 384 3.24 35.41 -21.18
N SER A 385 3.72 34.23 -20.77
CA SER A 385 4.73 33.47 -21.49
C SER A 385 4.16 32.52 -22.54
N SER A 386 4.88 32.33 -23.65
CA SER A 386 4.53 31.29 -24.63
C SER A 386 4.81 29.87 -24.09
N ARG A 387 4.13 28.86 -24.64
CA ARG A 387 4.31 27.44 -24.23
C ARG A 387 5.77 26.98 -24.25
N ARG A 388 6.58 27.48 -25.19
CA ARG A 388 8.02 27.16 -25.29
C ARG A 388 8.83 27.77 -24.15
N CYS A 389 8.49 28.98 -23.73
CA CYS A 389 9.12 29.64 -22.59
C CYS A 389 8.73 28.94 -21.28
N ILE A 390 7.43 28.63 -21.13
CA ILE A 390 6.90 27.86 -19.98
C ILE A 390 7.65 26.53 -19.82
N GLN A 391 7.90 25.80 -20.90
CA GLN A 391 8.64 24.52 -20.82
C GLN A 391 10.03 24.68 -20.19
N ARG A 392 10.74 25.78 -20.45
CA ARG A 392 12.06 26.05 -19.85
C ARG A 392 11.93 26.48 -18.39
N MET A 393 10.96 27.35 -18.08
CA MET A 393 10.71 27.84 -16.72
C MET A 393 10.09 26.77 -15.80
N TRP A 394 9.47 25.74 -16.38
CA TRP A 394 8.76 24.70 -15.64
C TRP A 394 9.65 24.00 -14.62
N LEU A 395 10.92 23.74 -14.96
CA LEU A 395 11.86 23.12 -14.04
C LEU A 395 12.13 24.01 -12.83
N CYS A 396 12.30 25.32 -13.03
CA CYS A 396 12.48 26.29 -11.95
C CYS A 396 11.25 26.34 -11.03
N TYR A 397 10.05 26.32 -11.61
CA TYR A 397 8.81 26.28 -10.84
C TYR A 397 8.66 24.98 -10.03
N VAL A 398 8.98 23.83 -10.64
CA VAL A 398 8.99 22.56 -9.92
C VAL A 398 10.00 22.58 -8.77
N CYS A 399 11.20 23.13 -8.97
CA CYS A 399 12.18 23.33 -7.89
C CYS A 399 11.63 24.21 -6.75
N PHE A 400 10.95 25.31 -7.10
CA PHE A 400 10.26 26.15 -6.12
C PHE A 400 9.21 25.35 -5.33
N LEU A 401 8.41 24.50 -5.96
CA LEU A 401 7.44 23.64 -5.26
C LEU A 401 8.12 22.59 -4.35
N ILE A 402 9.20 21.97 -4.81
CA ILE A 402 9.97 20.98 -4.03
C ILE A 402 10.55 21.58 -2.76
N ILE A 403 11.01 22.82 -2.82
CA ILE A 403 11.62 23.51 -1.69
C ILE A 403 10.55 24.12 -0.78
N SER A 404 9.54 24.77 -1.36
CA SER A 404 8.49 25.44 -0.58
C SER A 404 7.62 24.47 0.21
N PHE A 405 7.29 23.29 -0.32
CA PHE A 405 6.38 22.36 0.36
C PHE A 405 6.94 21.81 1.69
N PRO A 406 8.18 21.30 1.77
CA PRO A 406 8.80 20.91 3.04
C PRO A 406 9.02 22.09 3.98
N LEU A 407 9.41 23.27 3.47
CA LEU A 407 9.62 24.45 4.30
C LEU A 407 8.32 24.89 5.01
N GLN A 408 7.20 24.91 4.29
CA GLN A 408 5.88 25.20 4.87
C GLN A 408 5.54 24.21 5.99
N TYR A 409 5.83 22.92 5.78
CA TYR A 409 5.57 21.90 6.78
C TYR A 409 6.48 22.04 8.00
N ILE A 410 7.78 22.28 7.81
CA ILE A 410 8.75 22.52 8.89
C ILE A 410 8.34 23.74 9.71
N SER A 411 7.90 24.82 9.05
CA SER A 411 7.38 26.02 9.71
C SER A 411 6.13 25.71 10.55
N ALA A 412 5.27 24.79 10.12
CA ALA A 412 4.09 24.37 10.87
C ALA A 412 4.41 23.48 12.07
N VAL A 413 5.49 22.67 11.99
CA VAL A 413 5.96 21.84 13.11
C VAL A 413 6.62 22.68 14.20
N GLY A 414 7.30 23.76 13.83
CA GLY A 414 8.00 24.65 14.76
C GLY A 414 9.29 24.05 15.33
N ALA A 415 10.00 24.85 16.13
CA ALA A 415 11.25 24.45 16.76
C ALA A 415 11.02 23.37 17.84
N PRO A 416 11.98 22.45 18.05
CA PRO A 416 11.88 21.48 19.12
C PRO A 416 11.83 22.17 20.50
N PRO A 417 10.89 21.79 21.38
CA PRO A 417 10.73 22.45 22.68
C PRO A 417 11.94 22.24 23.61
N PHE A 418 12.74 21.19 23.39
CA PHE A 418 13.96 20.93 24.18
C PHE A 418 15.10 21.93 23.91
N LEU A 419 15.03 22.74 22.85
CA LEU A 419 16.06 23.72 22.54
C LEU A 419 15.91 25.02 23.33
N CYS A 420 14.81 25.23 24.06
CA CYS A 420 14.56 26.45 24.85
C CYS A 420 14.81 27.76 24.08
N PHE A 421 14.54 27.81 22.77
CA PHE A 421 14.53 29.08 22.03
C PHE A 421 13.24 29.82 22.35
N GLY A 422 13.24 30.50 23.50
CA GLY A 422 12.15 31.32 24.02
C GLY A 422 12.72 32.45 24.85
#